data_AF-X1TVZ0-F1
#
_entry.id   AF-X1TVZ0-F1
#
_cell.length_a   1.000
_cell.length_b   1.000
_cell.length_c   1.000
_cell.angle_alpha   90.00
_cell.angle_beta   90.00
_cell.angle_gamma   90.00
#
_symmetry.space_group_name_H-M   'P 1'
#
loop_
_entity.id
_entity.type
_entity.pdbx_description
1 polymer ?
#
loop_
_entity_poly.entity_id
_entity_poly.type
_entity_poly.pdbx_seq_one_letter_code
_entity_poly.pdbx_strand_id
1 'polypeptide(L)'
;WAKGHEGTESDIDIAVYFKPENNILEWESTDSQYESEREIWLDIERIVEKDVDLLVLNRAAATVADSALRGYPIIIKDRNLYMDFLLRITSEAIDFRQWIDGYWTFKEQRRHGAATRR
;
A
#
# COMPACT_ATOMS: atom_id res chain seq x y z
N TRP A 1 -6.40 0.84 -14.68
CA TRP A 1 -7.62 1.50 -15.19
C TRP A 1 -8.62 1.72 -14.06
N ALA A 2 -8.48 2.86 -13.38
CA ALA A 2 -9.51 3.45 -12.52
C ALA A 2 -9.81 4.84 -13.10
N LYS A 3 -11.10 5.21 -13.14
CA LYS A 3 -11.61 6.41 -13.81
C LYS A 3 -11.01 7.70 -13.22
N GLY A 4 -10.40 8.52 -14.06
CA GLY A 4 -10.49 9.99 -13.93
C GLY A 4 -9.28 10.76 -13.41
N HIS A 5 -8.08 10.18 -13.38
CA HIS A 5 -6.85 10.95 -13.19
C HIS A 5 -5.96 10.80 -14.43
N GLU A 6 -5.96 11.81 -15.30
CA GLU A 6 -4.84 12.03 -16.23
C GLU A 6 -3.63 12.51 -15.40
N GLY A 7 -3.02 11.59 -14.67
CA GLY A 7 -1.58 11.64 -14.49
C GLY A 7 -0.99 10.97 -15.73
N THR A 8 0.10 11.51 -16.28
CA THR A 8 0.94 10.82 -17.27
C THR A 8 1.00 9.34 -16.92
N GLU A 9 0.55 8.46 -17.83
CA GLU A 9 0.50 7.02 -17.58
C GLU A 9 1.91 6.55 -17.18
N SER A 10 2.17 6.40 -15.87
CA SER A 10 3.34 5.70 -15.40
C SER A 10 3.18 4.26 -15.88
N ASP A 11 4.14 3.82 -16.68
CA ASP A 11 4.11 2.48 -17.25
C ASP A 11 4.40 1.42 -16.17
N ILE A 12 4.94 1.82 -15.00
CA ILE A 12 5.58 0.93 -14.03
C ILE A 12 5.40 1.42 -12.58
N ASP A 13 4.68 0.62 -11.79
CA ASP A 13 4.57 0.79 -10.34
C ASP A 13 5.69 0.03 -9.62
N ILE A 14 6.45 0.70 -8.75
CA ILE A 14 7.51 0.08 -7.94
C ILE A 14 7.30 0.40 -6.48
N ALA A 15 7.26 -0.64 -5.64
CA ALA A 15 7.17 -0.49 -4.20
C ALA A 15 8.53 -0.71 -3.52
N VAL A 16 8.89 0.17 -2.59
CA VAL A 16 10.13 0.10 -1.81
C VAL A 16 9.82 0.21 -0.33
N TYR A 17 10.44 -0.68 0.46
CA TYR A 17 10.48 -0.58 1.91
C TYR A 17 11.87 -0.12 2.33
N PHE A 18 11.95 1.03 2.98
CA PHE A 18 13.19 1.56 3.54
C PHE A 18 13.41 0.99 4.92
N LYS A 19 14.67 0.68 5.23
CA LYS A 19 15.04 0.16 6.55
C LYS A 19 15.03 1.30 7.58
N PRO A 20 14.21 1.23 8.65
CA PRO A 20 14.19 2.26 9.70
C PRO A 20 15.47 2.30 10.52
N GLU A 21 15.84 3.47 11.05
CA GLU A 21 17.07 3.67 11.83
C GLU A 21 17.14 2.79 13.07
N ASN A 22 16.00 2.61 13.73
CA ASN A 22 15.87 1.82 14.96
C ASN A 22 15.70 0.31 14.71
N ASN A 23 15.72 -0.16 13.45
CA ASN A 23 15.40 -1.53 13.04
C ASN A 23 14.00 -2.02 13.47
N ILE A 24 13.11 -1.12 13.88
CA ILE A 24 11.73 -1.47 14.22
C ILE A 24 10.90 -1.38 12.94
N LEU A 25 9.98 -2.31 12.75
CA LEU A 25 9.05 -2.28 11.62
C LEU A 25 8.22 -0.99 11.63
N GLU A 26 8.19 -0.28 10.51
CA GLU A 26 7.41 0.94 10.29
C GLU A 26 6.28 0.66 9.30
N TRP A 27 5.07 1.09 9.67
CA TRP A 27 3.89 1.03 8.81
C TRP A 27 2.96 2.19 9.18
N GLU A 28 2.39 2.85 8.17
CA GLU A 28 1.64 4.11 8.33
C GLU A 28 2.42 5.21 9.10
N SER A 29 3.75 5.15 9.05
CA SER A 29 4.61 6.16 9.67
C SER A 29 4.70 7.39 8.76
N THR A 30 3.76 8.33 8.92
CA THR A 30 3.65 9.53 8.07
C THR A 30 4.80 10.52 8.25
N ASP A 31 5.50 10.45 9.38
CA ASP A 31 6.58 11.36 9.72
C ASP A 31 7.96 10.86 9.23
N SER A 32 8.04 9.61 8.75
CA SER A 32 9.28 9.03 8.22
C SER A 32 9.63 9.64 6.85
N GLN A 33 10.72 10.38 6.79
CA GLN A 33 11.38 10.81 5.55
C GLN A 33 12.72 10.12 5.41
N TYR A 34 13.01 9.59 4.22
CA TYR A 34 14.30 8.97 3.92
C TYR A 34 15.07 9.87 2.97
N GLU A 35 16.26 10.33 3.39
CA GLU A 35 17.06 11.29 2.61
C GLU A 35 17.36 10.79 1.18
N SER A 36 17.55 9.49 1.01
CA SER A 36 17.86 8.85 -0.28
C SER A 36 16.64 8.53 -1.15
N GLU A 37 15.41 8.80 -0.68
CA GLU A 37 14.19 8.45 -1.42
C GLU A 37 14.15 9.07 -2.82
N ARG A 38 14.45 10.37 -2.92
CA ARG A 38 14.44 11.10 -4.20
C ARG A 38 15.52 10.60 -5.15
N GLU A 39 16.72 10.32 -4.64
CA GLU A 39 17.83 9.82 -5.44
C GLU A 39 17.49 8.44 -6.02
N ILE A 40 16.97 7.54 -5.18
CA ILE A 40 16.54 6.20 -5.59
C ILE A 40 15.44 6.28 -6.65
N TRP A 41 14.46 7.16 -6.48
CA TRP A 41 13.40 7.34 -7.47
C TRP A 41 13.96 7.74 -8.84
N LEU A 42 14.80 8.79 -8.89
CA LEU A 42 15.42 9.27 -10.13
C LEU A 42 16.34 8.21 -10.77
N ASP A 43 17.05 7.44 -9.95
CA ASP A 43 17.91 6.36 -10.44
C ASP A 43 17.09 5.23 -11.08
N ILE A 44 15.95 4.87 -10.48
CA ILE A 44 15.05 3.85 -11.03
C ILE A 44 14.46 4.34 -12.36
N GLU A 45 13.95 5.56 -12.44
CA GLU A 45 13.44 6.13 -13.70
C GLU A 45 14.51 6.14 -14.80
N ARG A 46 15.75 6.50 -14.45
CA ARG A 46 16.88 6.48 -15.39
C ARG A 46 17.22 5.06 -15.87
N ILE A 47 17.13 4.07 -14.99
CA ILE A 47 17.42 2.66 -15.33
C ILE A 47 16.36 2.08 -16.25
N VAL A 48 15.09 2.45 -16.03
CA VAL A 48 13.96 1.85 -16.74
C VAL A 48 13.53 2.68 -17.97
N GLU A 49 14.07 3.91 -18.10
CA GLU A 49 13.80 4.85 -19.18
C GLU A 49 12.29 5.17 -19.34
N LYS A 50 11.54 5.10 -18.23
CA LYS A 50 10.10 5.28 -18.14
C LYS A 50 9.73 5.97 -16.83
N ASP A 51 8.58 6.64 -16.81
CA ASP A 51 8.01 7.25 -15.60
C ASP A 51 7.60 6.14 -14.61
N VAL A 52 8.01 6.29 -13.34
CA VAL A 52 7.77 5.29 -12.30
C VAL A 52 6.94 5.87 -11.17
N ASP A 53 5.85 5.19 -10.81
CA ASP A 53 5.12 5.45 -9.57
C ASP A 53 5.80 4.69 -8.42
N LEU A 54 6.54 5.44 -7.59
CA LEU A 54 7.28 4.88 -6.45
C LEU A 54 6.42 4.89 -5.18
N LEU A 55 5.97 3.71 -4.77
CA LEU A 55 5.25 3.51 -3.51
C LEU A 55 6.22 3.23 -2.35
N VAL A 56 6.23 4.10 -1.34
CA VAL A 56 6.97 3.86 -0.09
C VAL A 56 6.13 3.09 0.91
N LEU A 57 6.48 1.82 1.11
CA LEU A 57 5.71 0.87 1.90
C LEU A 57 5.64 1.21 3.40
N ASN A 58 6.66 1.89 3.94
CA ASN A 58 6.72 2.32 5.34
C ASN A 58 5.55 3.21 5.77
N ARG A 59 4.94 3.93 4.81
CA ARG A 59 3.85 4.89 5.04
C ARG A 59 2.60 4.61 4.23
N ALA A 60 2.57 3.49 3.50
CA ALA A 60 1.43 3.10 2.69
C ALA A 60 0.30 2.52 3.57
N ALA A 61 -0.95 2.80 3.20
CA ALA A 61 -2.10 2.15 3.81
C ALA A 61 -2.00 0.62 3.64
N ALA A 62 -2.45 -0.16 4.63
CA ALA A 62 -2.32 -1.63 4.60
C ALA A 62 -2.87 -2.27 3.33
N THR A 63 -4.01 -1.79 2.82
CA THR A 63 -4.62 -2.34 1.59
C THR A 63 -3.78 -2.07 0.34
N VAL A 64 -3.12 -0.92 0.27
CA VAL A 64 -2.22 -0.55 -0.84
C VAL A 64 -0.93 -1.35 -0.74
N ALA A 65 -0.34 -1.43 0.46
CA ALA A 65 0.83 -2.25 0.73
C ALA A 65 0.56 -3.75 0.45
N ASP A 66 -0.60 -4.28 0.85
CA ASP A 66 -1.01 -5.67 0.54
C ASP A 66 -1.13 -5.91 -0.97
N SER A 67 -1.63 -4.93 -1.73
CA SER A 67 -1.65 -5.01 -3.19
C SER A 67 -0.25 -5.08 -3.78
N ALA A 68 0.67 -4.25 -3.29
CA ALA A 68 2.06 -4.26 -3.73
C ALA A 68 2.78 -5.57 -3.36
N LEU A 69 2.55 -6.10 -2.15
CA LEU A 69 3.14 -7.36 -1.67
C LEU A 69 2.67 -8.60 -2.44
N ARG A 70 1.49 -8.55 -3.08
CA ARG A 70 1.01 -9.58 -4.01
C ARG A 70 1.69 -9.51 -5.39
N GLY A 71 2.43 -8.43 -5.65
CA GLY A 71 3.23 -8.26 -6.85
C GLY A 71 4.48 -9.15 -6.86
N TYR A 72 5.41 -8.83 -7.77
CA TYR A 72 6.64 -9.59 -7.93
C TYR A 72 7.78 -8.97 -7.09
N PRO A 73 8.37 -9.70 -6.11
CA PRO A 73 9.48 -9.19 -5.32
C PRO A 73 10.76 -9.13 -6.17
N ILE A 74 11.33 -7.94 -6.31
CA ILE A 74 12.58 -7.72 -7.09
C ILE A 74 13.81 -8.05 -6.23
N ILE A 75 13.91 -7.46 -5.03
CA ILE A 75 15.04 -7.63 -4.11
C ILE A 75 14.53 -7.69 -2.66
N ILE A 76 15.01 -8.67 -1.89
CA ILE A 76 14.77 -8.78 -0.45
C ILE A 76 16.13 -8.83 0.25
N LYS A 77 16.49 -7.75 0.94
CA LYS A 77 17.79 -7.63 1.65
C LYS A 77 17.75 -8.20 3.07
N ASP A 78 16.59 -8.12 3.72
CA ASP A 78 16.36 -8.63 5.07
C ASP A 78 15.09 -9.48 5.06
N ARG A 79 15.27 -10.80 5.15
CA ARG A 79 14.16 -11.74 5.05
C ARG A 79 13.27 -11.71 6.29
N ASN A 80 13.83 -11.45 7.47
CA ASN A 80 13.04 -11.42 8.70
C ASN A 80 12.12 -10.20 8.68
N LEU A 81 12.68 -9.02 8.39
CA LEU A 81 11.91 -7.79 8.27
C LEU A 81 10.83 -7.89 7.18
N TYR A 82 11.15 -8.51 6.04
CA TYR A 82 10.18 -8.76 4.98
C TYR A 82 9.02 -9.66 5.44
N MET A 83 9.31 -10.76 6.14
CA MET A 83 8.26 -11.67 6.63
C MET A 83 7.40 -11.00 7.71
N ASP A 84 8.02 -10.25 8.62
CA ASP A 84 7.29 -9.50 9.65
C ASP A 84 6.36 -8.46 9.02
N PHE A 85 6.85 -7.72 8.02
CA PHE A 85 6.05 -6.77 7.26
C PHE A 85 4.92 -7.46 6.49
N LEU A 86 5.21 -8.55 5.78
CA LEU A 86 4.21 -9.31 5.03
C LEU A 86 3.07 -9.79 5.93
N LEU A 87 3.40 -10.42 7.07
CA LEU A 87 2.40 -10.91 8.02
C LEU A 87 1.57 -9.77 8.59
N ARG A 88 2.22 -8.66 8.99
CA ARG A 88 1.54 -7.49 9.54
C ARG A 88 0.54 -6.90 8.56
N ILE A 89 1.00 -6.61 7.35
CA ILE A 89 0.20 -5.93 6.32
C ILE A 89 -0.95 -6.81 5.84
N THR A 90 -0.73 -8.10 5.60
CA THR A 90 -1.80 -8.99 5.14
C THR A 90 -2.88 -9.13 6.21
N SER A 91 -2.53 -9.20 7.50
CA SER A 91 -3.51 -9.22 8.60
C SER A 91 -4.36 -7.95 8.61
N GLU A 92 -3.73 -6.78 8.61
CA GLU A 92 -4.43 -5.48 8.65
C GLU A 92 -5.30 -5.26 7.41
N ALA A 93 -4.85 -5.67 6.22
CA ALA A 93 -5.64 -5.59 5.01
C ALA A 93 -6.85 -6.54 5.02
N ILE A 94 -6.76 -7.70 5.68
CA ILE A 94 -7.91 -8.60 5.89
C ILE A 94 -8.91 -7.94 6.85
N ASP A 95 -8.45 -7.45 7.99
CA ASP A 95 -9.30 -6.83 9.01
C ASP A 95 -10.05 -5.62 8.45
N PHE A 96 -9.36 -4.78 7.67
CA PHE A 96 -10.00 -3.64 7.00
C PHE A 96 -11.08 -4.07 6.00
N ARG A 97 -10.84 -5.10 5.19
CA ARG A 97 -11.84 -5.61 4.22
C ARG A 97 -13.07 -6.15 4.95
N GLN A 98 -12.87 -6.93 6.01
CA GLN A 98 -13.97 -7.45 6.82
C GLN A 98 -14.79 -6.33 7.47
N TRP A 99 -14.11 -5.28 7.95
CA TRP A 99 -14.77 -4.11 8.51
C TRP A 99 -15.63 -3.38 7.47
N ILE A 100 -15.10 -3.16 6.26
CA ILE A 100 -15.83 -2.54 5.14
C ILE A 100 -17.07 -3.36 4.79
N ASP A 101 -16.94 -4.68 4.66
CA ASP A 101 -18.05 -5.58 4.33
C ASP A 101 -19.15 -5.53 5.41
N GLY A 102 -18.75 -5.52 6.70
CA GLY A 102 -19.66 -5.36 7.82
C GLY A 102 -20.40 -4.03 7.80
N TYR A 103 -19.69 -2.92 7.51
CA TYR A 103 -20.29 -1.59 7.40
C TYR A 103 -21.34 -1.53 6.28
N TRP A 104 -21.03 -2.06 5.10
CA TRP A 104 -21.97 -2.06 3.97
C TRP A 104 -23.19 -2.93 4.25
N THR A 105 -23.00 -4.13 4.79
CA THR A 105 -24.09 -5.04 5.19
C THR A 105 -25.05 -4.34 6.17
N PHE A 106 -24.50 -3.66 7.18
CA PHE A 106 -25.31 -2.92 8.15
C PHE A 106 -26.08 -1.75 7.52
N LYS A 107 -25.43 -1.00 6.61
CA LYS A 107 -26.04 0.12 5.90
C LYS A 107 -27.20 -0.33 5.00
N GLU A 108 -27.05 -1.45 4.30
CA GLU A 108 -28.10 -2.03 3.46
C GLU A 108 -29.30 -2.49 4.28
N GLN A 109 -29.06 -3.21 5.40
CA GLN A 109 -30.12 -3.63 6.31
C GLN A 109 -30.95 -2.44 6.83
N ARG A 110 -30.31 -1.31 7.15
CA ARG A 110 -31.01 -0.08 7.57
C ARG A 110 -31.83 0.55 6.45
N ARG A 111 -31.34 0.53 5.20
CA ARG A 111 -32.09 1.03 4.04
C ARG A 111 -33.35 0.20 3.78
N HIS A 112 -33.25 -1.12 3.86
CA HIS A 112 -34.39 -2.03 3.67
C HIS A 112 -35.36 -2.04 4.86
N GLY A 113 -34.86 -1.98 6.10
CA GLY A 113 -35.69 -1.91 7.30
C GLY A 113 -36.50 -0.60 7.43
N ALA A 114 -36.02 0.50 6.83
CA ALA A 114 -36.75 1.76 6.73
C ALA A 114 -37.81 1.77 5.61
N ALA A 115 -37.61 0.98 4.54
CA ALA A 115 -38.56 0.86 3.43
C ALA A 115 -39.79 -0.01 3.78
N THR A 116 -39.63 -1.03 4.63
CA THR A 116 -40.74 -1.90 5.07
C THR A 116 -41.63 -1.28 6.15
N ARG A 117 -41.24 -0.13 6.72
CA ARG A 117 -42.01 0.60 7.76
C ARG A 117 -42.80 1.80 7.22
N ARG A 118 -43.02 1.89 5.90
CA ARG A 118 -43.86 2.91 5.26
C ARG A 118 -45.07 2.29 4.58
#